data_AF-A0A2V6CG14-F1
#
_entry.id   AF-A0A2V6CG14-F1
#
_cell.length_a   1.000
_cell.length_b   1.000
_cell.length_c   1.000
_cell.angle_alpha   90.00
_cell.angle_beta   90.00
_cell.angle_gamma   90.00
#
_symmetry.space_group_name_H-M   'P 1'
#
loop_
_entity.id
_entity.type
_entity.pdbx_description
1 polymer ?
#
loop_
_entity_poly.entity_id
_entity_poly.type
_entity_poly.pdbx_seq_one_letter_code
_entity_poly.pdbx_strand_id
1 'polypeptide(L)'
;MPRAYRSAYPPGSTFKIAVGIAALESGAVHSDDRFECVPSIQIGNLTYHNWKKGDRGALNFVQALTESCDTWFYQAGIKTGAEPIIDWALKLGFGAKCGIPLRGEVEGRIPNDEYMKATHGRKLLNGDIANISIGQGDIQVTP
;
A
#
# COMPACT_ATOMS: atom_id res chain seq x y z
N MET A 1 -9.79 20.80 -14.22
CA MET A 1 -9.45 19.42 -14.63
C MET A 1 -10.44 18.47 -13.94
N PRO A 2 -11.12 17.56 -14.66
CA PRO A 2 -12.03 16.58 -14.07
C PRO A 2 -11.31 15.68 -13.06
N ARG A 3 -11.71 15.72 -11.80
CA ARG A 3 -11.02 15.00 -10.71
C ARG A 3 -11.21 13.49 -10.78
N ALA A 4 -12.38 13.03 -11.21
CA ALA A 4 -12.75 11.62 -11.18
C ALA A 4 -11.93 10.74 -12.13
N TYR A 5 -11.41 11.27 -13.25
CA TYR A 5 -10.71 10.44 -14.25
C TYR A 5 -9.46 11.09 -14.83
N ARG A 6 -9.18 12.36 -14.52
CA ARG A 6 -8.00 13.09 -15.04
C ARG A 6 -7.04 13.51 -13.94
N SER A 7 -7.24 13.05 -12.70
CA SER A 7 -6.39 13.41 -11.57
C SER A 7 -6.09 12.17 -10.75
N ALA A 8 -4.80 11.94 -10.49
CA ALA A 8 -4.31 10.81 -9.72
C ALA A 8 -3.86 11.30 -8.34
N TYR A 9 -4.16 10.51 -7.30
CA TYR A 9 -3.90 10.83 -5.90
C TYR A 9 -3.39 9.59 -5.17
N PRO A 10 -2.58 9.73 -4.11
CA PRO A 10 -2.37 8.63 -3.19
C PRO A 10 -3.72 8.11 -2.67
N PRO A 11 -4.04 6.81 -2.84
CA PRO A 11 -5.29 6.23 -2.36
C PRO A 11 -5.42 6.28 -0.83
N GLY A 12 -4.30 6.36 -0.11
CA GLY A 12 -4.28 6.20 1.33
C GLY A 12 -4.83 4.84 1.75
N SER A 13 -5.50 4.81 2.91
CA SER A 13 -5.91 3.56 3.55
C SER A 13 -6.89 2.70 2.77
N THR A 14 -7.54 3.21 1.71
CA THR A 14 -8.38 2.37 0.83
C THR A 14 -7.56 1.28 0.13
N PHE A 15 -6.26 1.53 -0.10
CA PHE A 15 -5.35 0.56 -0.72
C PHE A 15 -5.00 -0.63 0.17
N LYS A 16 -5.26 -0.56 1.48
CA LYS A 16 -5.03 -1.66 2.43
C LYS A 16 -5.76 -2.96 2.05
N ILE A 17 -6.85 -2.86 1.28
CA ILE A 17 -7.56 -4.02 0.73
C ILE A 17 -6.67 -4.78 -0.28
N ALA A 18 -6.03 -4.08 -1.22
CA ALA A 18 -5.14 -4.71 -2.20
C ALA A 18 -3.95 -5.39 -1.51
N VAL A 19 -3.38 -4.72 -0.51
CA VAL A 19 -2.27 -5.24 0.30
C VAL A 19 -2.70 -6.47 1.11
N GLY A 20 -3.89 -6.43 1.71
CA GLY A 20 -4.46 -7.55 2.45
C GLY A 20 -4.69 -8.79 1.58
N ILE A 21 -5.26 -8.60 0.38
CA ILE A 21 -5.43 -9.68 -0.60
C ILE A 21 -4.05 -10.26 -0.97
N ALA A 22 -3.08 -9.41 -1.30
CA ALA A 22 -1.74 -9.85 -1.65
C ALA A 22 -1.05 -10.66 -0.53
N ALA A 23 -1.16 -10.19 0.71
CA ALA A 23 -0.55 -10.83 1.87
C ALA A 23 -1.16 -12.21 2.16
N LEU A 24 -2.48 -12.35 2.05
CA LEU A 24 -3.20 -13.60 2.29
C LEU A 24 -3.00 -14.60 1.15
N GLU A 25 -3.15 -14.16 -0.11
CA GLU A 25 -3.07 -15.02 -1.29
C GLU A 25 -1.65 -15.52 -1.58
N SER A 26 -0.63 -14.76 -1.19
CA SER A 26 0.76 -15.23 -1.25
C SER A 26 1.14 -16.20 -0.13
N GLY A 27 0.29 -16.35 0.90
CA GLY A 27 0.60 -17.11 2.12
C GLY A 27 1.66 -16.44 3.02
N ALA A 28 2.06 -15.20 2.73
CA ALA A 28 3.02 -14.46 3.56
C ALA A 28 2.42 -14.09 4.93
N VAL A 29 1.11 -13.85 4.98
CA VAL A 29 0.34 -13.59 6.19
C VAL A 29 -0.86 -14.54 6.23
N HIS A 30 -1.12 -15.13 7.40
CA HIS A 30 -2.32 -15.92 7.65
C HIS A 30 -3.38 -15.09 8.40
N SER A 31 -4.65 -15.48 8.35
CA SER A 31 -5.75 -14.71 8.96
C SER A 31 -5.64 -14.56 10.48
N ASP A 32 -4.96 -15.50 11.14
CA ASP A 32 -4.71 -15.56 12.57
C ASP A 32 -3.34 -14.97 12.98
N ASP A 33 -2.46 -14.67 12.02
CA ASP A 33 -1.22 -13.94 12.28
C ASP A 33 -1.56 -12.60 12.96
N ARG A 34 -0.76 -12.27 13.97
CA ARG A 34 -0.90 -11.01 14.71
C ARG A 34 0.35 -10.16 14.57
N PHE A 35 0.13 -8.87 14.32
CA PHE A 35 1.18 -7.86 14.31
C PHE A 35 0.82 -6.71 15.25
N GLU A 36 1.85 -6.06 15.78
CA GLU A 36 1.68 -4.98 16.75
C GLU A 36 1.10 -3.73 16.10
N CYS A 37 0.03 -3.20 16.69
CA CYS A 37 -0.58 -1.93 16.31
C CYS A 37 -0.14 -0.81 17.27
N VAL A 38 1.16 -0.55 17.26
CA VAL A 38 1.83 0.46 18.10
C VAL A 38 1.81 1.85 17.46
N PRO A 39 2.08 2.93 18.21
CA PRO A 39 2.06 4.31 17.69
C PRO A 39 3.10 4.59 16.59
N SER A 40 4.20 3.84 16.56
CA SER A 40 5.22 3.94 15.53
C SER A 40 6.14 2.71 15.54
N ILE A 41 6.81 2.45 14.41
CA ILE A 41 7.87 1.45 14.31
C ILE A 41 9.11 2.05 13.62
N GLN A 42 10.27 1.45 13.87
CA GLN A 42 11.52 1.82 13.21
C GLN A 42 11.70 0.96 11.94
N ILE A 43 11.88 1.60 10.78
CA ILE A 43 12.18 0.91 9.52
C ILE A 43 13.46 1.52 8.96
N GLY A 44 14.55 0.75 9.05
CA GLY A 44 15.90 1.28 8.80
C GLY A 44 16.22 2.41 9.78
N ASN A 45 16.60 3.57 9.25
CA ASN A 45 16.95 4.76 10.02
C ASN A 45 15.79 5.75 10.24
N LEU A 46 14.57 5.41 9.81
CA LEU A 46 13.40 6.29 9.93
C LEU A 46 12.33 5.70 10.85
N THR A 47 11.63 6.58 11.58
CA THR A 47 10.45 6.25 12.36
C THR A 47 9.20 6.42 11.51
N TYR A 48 8.43 5.34 11.37
CA TYR A 48 7.16 5.32 10.66
C TYR A 48 6.03 5.35 11.68
N HIS A 49 5.19 6.38 11.61
CA HIS A 49 4.11 6.60 12.56
C HIS A 49 2.81 5.94 12.11
N ASN A 50 2.02 5.52 13.09
CA ASN A 50 0.61 5.21 12.93
C ASN A 50 -0.21 6.49 13.09
N TRP A 51 -1.35 6.60 12.40
CA TRP A 51 -2.29 7.71 12.62
C TRP A 51 -2.78 7.75 14.07
N LYS A 52 -2.90 6.58 14.73
CA LYS A 52 -3.33 6.44 16.12
C LYS A 52 -2.14 6.49 17.07
N LYS A 53 -2.21 7.38 18.06
CA LYS A 53 -1.15 7.58 19.07
C LYS A 53 -1.17 6.59 20.24
N GLY A 54 -2.25 5.82 20.37
CA GLY A 54 -2.39 4.82 21.43
C GLY A 54 -1.95 3.45 20.95
N ASP A 55 -1.35 2.68 21.85
CA ASP A 55 -1.01 1.29 21.60
C ASP A 55 -2.27 0.41 21.68
N ARG A 56 -2.53 -0.38 20.64
CA ARG A 56 -3.65 -1.33 20.56
C ARG A 56 -3.21 -2.78 20.75
N GLY A 57 -1.90 -3.02 20.92
CA GLY A 57 -1.30 -4.33 20.98
C GLY A 57 -1.43 -5.10 19.66
N ALA A 58 -1.24 -6.42 19.75
CA ALA A 58 -1.24 -7.32 18.61
C ALA A 58 -2.66 -7.55 18.04
N LEU A 59 -2.88 -7.12 16.80
CA LEU A 59 -4.13 -7.26 16.05
C LEU A 59 -4.01 -8.33 14.97
N ASN A 60 -5.09 -9.04 14.67
CA ASN A 60 -5.19 -9.85 13.44
C ASN A 60 -5.58 -8.98 12.23
N PHE A 61 -5.61 -9.57 11.02
CA PHE A 61 -5.92 -8.84 9.79
C PHE A 61 -7.26 -8.10 9.85
N VAL A 62 -8.33 -8.77 10.31
CA VAL A 62 -9.68 -8.18 10.37
C VAL A 62 -9.69 -6.96 11.30
N GLN A 63 -9.08 -7.07 12.48
CA GLN A 63 -8.96 -5.96 13.44
C GLN A 63 -8.12 -4.81 12.88
N ALA A 64 -6.97 -5.12 12.26
CA ALA A 64 -6.08 -4.13 11.69
C ALA A 64 -6.73 -3.35 10.53
N LEU A 65 -7.48 -4.03 9.67
CA LEU A 65 -8.25 -3.41 8.61
C LEU A 65 -9.38 -2.54 9.17
N THR A 66 -10.10 -3.04 10.19
CA THR A 66 -11.19 -2.31 10.86
C THR A 66 -10.71 -1.00 11.49
N GLU A 67 -9.55 -1.04 12.17
CA GLU A 67 -8.95 0.13 12.80
C GLU A 67 -8.03 0.92 11.88
N SER A 68 -7.88 0.50 10.63
CA SER A 68 -6.95 1.08 9.66
C SER A 68 -5.54 1.25 10.25
N CYS A 69 -5.01 0.23 10.94
CA CYS A 69 -3.76 0.36 11.68
C CYS A 69 -2.51 0.39 10.77
N ASP A 70 -1.83 1.54 10.64
CA ASP A 70 -0.72 1.65 9.68
C ASP A 70 0.49 0.77 10.04
N THR A 71 0.87 0.71 11.32
CA THR A 71 2.02 -0.09 11.77
C THR A 71 1.84 -1.58 11.55
N TRP A 72 0.60 -2.07 11.62
CA TRP A 72 0.26 -3.43 11.22
C TRP A 72 0.52 -3.63 9.71
N PHE A 73 0.04 -2.72 8.87
CA PHE A 73 0.21 -2.81 7.41
C PHE A 73 1.66 -2.60 6.96
N TYR A 74 2.47 -1.83 7.68
CA TYR A 74 3.91 -1.75 7.42
C TYR A 74 4.58 -3.11 7.62
N GLN A 75 4.29 -3.80 8.72
CA GLN A 75 4.86 -5.11 9.04
C GLN A 75 4.39 -6.17 8.03
N ALA A 76 3.07 -6.26 7.81
CA ALA A 76 2.49 -7.22 6.88
C ALA A 76 2.98 -6.99 5.44
N GLY A 77 3.05 -5.74 5.00
CA GLY A 77 3.54 -5.36 3.68
C GLY A 77 5.01 -5.71 3.46
N ILE A 78 5.88 -5.40 4.43
CA ILE A 78 7.30 -5.78 4.36
C ILE A 78 7.46 -7.31 4.35
N LYS A 79 6.68 -8.04 5.17
CA LYS A 79 6.69 -9.51 5.18
C LYS A 79 6.22 -10.10 3.84
N THR A 80 5.26 -9.46 3.18
CA THR A 80 4.71 -9.86 1.88
C THR A 80 5.68 -9.56 0.73
N GLY A 81 6.39 -8.44 0.80
CA GLY A 81 7.26 -7.95 -0.27
C GLY A 81 6.49 -7.18 -1.35
N ALA A 82 7.23 -6.47 -2.20
CA ALA A 82 6.67 -5.57 -3.19
C ALA A 82 5.95 -6.31 -4.34
N GLU A 83 6.53 -7.40 -4.83
CA GLU A 83 6.07 -8.10 -6.04
C GLU A 83 4.62 -8.61 -5.90
N PRO A 84 4.23 -9.34 -4.84
CA PRO A 84 2.83 -9.76 -4.69
C PRO A 84 1.86 -8.58 -4.55
N ILE A 85 2.27 -7.50 -3.88
CA ILE A 85 1.45 -6.29 -3.69
C ILE A 85 1.20 -5.60 -5.03
N ILE A 86 2.25 -5.43 -5.83
CA ILE A 86 2.17 -4.82 -7.17
C ILE A 86 1.31 -5.68 -8.09
N ASP A 87 1.55 -6.99 -8.13
CA ASP A 87 0.78 -7.91 -8.97
C ASP A 87 -0.71 -7.88 -8.66
N TRP A 88 -1.09 -7.90 -7.38
CA TRP A 88 -2.49 -7.80 -6.99
C TRP A 88 -3.08 -6.41 -7.25
N ALA A 89 -2.32 -5.34 -7.08
CA ALA A 89 -2.78 -4.00 -7.44
C ALA A 89 -3.12 -3.91 -8.94
N LEU A 90 -2.26 -4.45 -9.81
CA LEU A 90 -2.50 -4.51 -11.25
C LEU A 90 -3.72 -5.39 -11.59
N LYS A 91 -3.87 -6.56 -10.95
CA LYS A 91 -5.05 -7.43 -11.12
C LYS A 91 -6.36 -6.75 -10.72
N LEU A 92 -6.32 -5.85 -9.73
CA LEU A 92 -7.46 -5.04 -9.31
C LEU A 92 -7.72 -3.82 -10.22
N GLY A 93 -6.91 -3.63 -11.27
CA GLY A 93 -7.09 -2.60 -12.28
C GLY A 93 -6.34 -1.29 -11.98
N PHE A 94 -5.58 -1.19 -10.90
CA PHE A 94 -4.74 -0.02 -10.65
C PHE A 94 -3.57 0.05 -11.63
N GLY A 95 -3.11 1.26 -11.96
CA GLY A 95 -2.02 1.46 -12.92
C GLY A 95 -2.46 1.30 -14.38
N ALA A 96 -3.76 1.18 -14.64
CA ALA A 96 -4.35 1.13 -15.96
C ALA A 96 -5.57 2.06 -16.04
N LYS A 97 -5.93 2.44 -17.27
CA LYS A 97 -7.20 3.12 -17.55
C LYS A 97 -8.36 2.15 -17.37
N CYS A 98 -9.43 2.58 -16.71
CA CYS A 98 -10.68 1.82 -16.56
C CYS A 98 -11.50 1.74 -17.85
N GLY A 99 -11.19 2.57 -18.87
CA GLY A 99 -11.75 2.43 -20.22
C GLY A 99 -13.12 3.08 -20.40
N ILE A 100 -13.45 4.08 -19.57
CA ILE A 100 -14.66 4.89 -19.74
C ILE A 100 -14.64 5.62 -21.10
N PRO A 101 -15.81 5.88 -21.72
CA PRO A 101 -15.90 6.54 -23.03
C PRO A 101 -15.67 8.06 -22.94
N LEU A 102 -14.66 8.49 -22.19
CA LEU A 102 -14.27 9.88 -21.97
C LEU A 102 -12.80 10.10 -22.33
N ARG A 103 -12.49 11.27 -22.89
CA ARG A 103 -11.12 11.62 -23.29
C ARG A 103 -10.29 12.10 -22.12
N GLY A 104 -9.00 11.72 -22.13
CA GLY A 104 -7.99 12.28 -21.23
C GLY A 104 -7.90 11.58 -19.88
N GLU A 105 -8.42 10.36 -19.79
CA GLU A 105 -8.22 9.47 -18.65
C GLU A 105 -6.73 9.26 -18.36
N VAL A 106 -6.37 9.24 -17.07
CA VAL A 106 -5.03 8.93 -16.58
C VAL A 106 -5.04 7.60 -15.83
N GLU A 107 -3.94 6.85 -15.90
CA GLU A 107 -3.85 5.47 -15.36
C GLU A 107 -3.41 5.39 -13.90
N GLY A 108 -3.02 6.51 -13.30
CA GLY A 108 -2.36 6.53 -12.00
C GLY A 108 -0.92 6.03 -12.08
N ARG A 109 -0.44 5.41 -11.01
CA ARG A 109 0.91 4.88 -10.85
C ARG A 109 0.94 3.82 -9.76
N ILE A 110 1.36 2.61 -10.12
CA ILE A 110 1.82 1.58 -9.16
C ILE A 110 3.35 1.51 -9.27
N PRO A 111 4.10 1.95 -8.25
CA PRO A 111 5.56 1.98 -8.33
C PRO A 111 6.14 0.55 -8.30
N ASN A 112 6.96 0.23 -9.29
CA ASN A 112 7.74 -1.00 -9.36
C ASN A 112 9.25 -0.69 -9.40
N ASP A 113 10.10 -1.71 -9.40
CA ASP A 113 11.56 -1.54 -9.43
C ASP A 113 12.06 -0.74 -10.66
N GLU A 114 11.41 -0.87 -11.81
CA GLU A 114 11.76 -0.11 -13.01
C GLU A 114 11.48 1.38 -12.82
N TYR A 115 10.29 1.73 -12.34
CA TYR A 115 9.90 3.09 -11.99
C TYR A 115 10.84 3.68 -10.92
N MET A 116 11.14 2.92 -9.86
CA MET A 116 12.03 3.39 -8.80
C MET A 116 13.45 3.61 -9.31
N LYS A 117 13.95 2.75 -10.21
CA LYS A 117 15.26 2.93 -10.82
C LYS A 117 15.30 4.17 -11.71
N ALA A 118 14.26 4.40 -12.49
CA ALA A 118 14.17 5.57 -13.39
C ALA A 118 14.00 6.89 -12.62
N THR A 119 13.26 6.89 -11.50
CA THR A 119 12.90 8.10 -10.76
C THR A 119 13.87 8.41 -9.62
N HIS A 120 14.32 7.38 -8.90
CA HIS A 120 15.13 7.50 -7.68
C HIS A 120 16.52 6.85 -7.77
N GLY A 121 16.85 6.20 -8.89
CA GLY A 121 18.17 5.57 -9.09
C GLY A 121 18.41 4.30 -8.26
N ARG A 122 17.37 3.72 -7.66
CA ARG A 122 17.44 2.54 -6.78
C ARG A 122 16.19 1.66 -6.93
N LYS A 123 16.26 0.42 -6.45
CA LYS A 123 15.11 -0.47 -6.32
C LYS A 123 14.24 -0.09 -5.12
N LEU A 124 13.06 -0.72 -5.02
CA LEU A 124 12.20 -0.62 -3.83
C LEU A 124 12.94 -1.12 -2.58
N LEU A 125 12.79 -0.37 -1.50
CA LEU A 125 13.29 -0.70 -0.16
C LEU A 125 12.11 -0.94 0.79
N ASN A 126 12.38 -1.52 1.96
CA ASN A 126 11.35 -1.76 2.98
C ASN A 126 10.56 -0.50 3.37
N GLY A 127 11.20 0.67 3.36
CA GLY A 127 10.53 1.94 3.63
C GLY A 127 9.55 2.36 2.52
N ASP A 128 9.82 2.03 1.26
CA ASP A 128 8.87 2.27 0.16
C ASP A 128 7.72 1.27 0.23
N ILE A 129 8.02 0.00 0.51
CA ILE A 129 7.00 -1.04 0.71
C ILE A 129 6.06 -0.65 1.85
N ALA A 130 6.59 -0.14 2.97
CA ALA A 130 5.78 0.37 4.07
C ALA A 130 4.82 1.49 3.64
N ASN A 131 5.32 2.48 2.87
CA ASN A 131 4.47 3.55 2.33
C ASN A 131 3.40 3.01 1.36
N ILE A 132 3.79 2.15 0.43
CA ILE A 132 2.87 1.51 -0.52
C ILE A 132 1.78 0.74 0.24
N SER A 133 2.13 0.07 1.34
CA SER A 133 1.22 -0.75 2.13
C SER A 133 0.08 0.01 2.80
N ILE A 134 0.20 1.35 2.87
CA ILE A 134 -0.86 2.24 3.36
C ILE A 134 -1.37 3.20 2.26
N GLY A 135 -1.04 2.92 0.99
CA GLY A 135 -1.46 3.72 -0.15
C GLY A 135 -0.80 5.10 -0.23
N GLN A 136 0.43 5.22 0.24
CA GLN A 136 1.23 6.45 0.27
C GLN A 136 2.58 6.27 -0.47
N GLY A 137 3.38 7.34 -0.51
CA GLY A 137 4.62 7.37 -1.28
C GLY A 137 4.32 7.70 -2.75
N ASP A 138 4.92 6.94 -3.67
CA ASP A 138 4.80 7.24 -5.10
C ASP A 138 3.54 6.65 -5.76
N ILE A 139 2.76 5.86 -5.03
CA ILE A 139 1.51 5.30 -5.52
C ILE A 139 0.48 6.40 -5.76
N GLN A 140 -0.17 6.36 -6.92
CA GLN A 140 -1.27 7.26 -7.27
C GLN A 140 -2.36 6.48 -8.01
N VAL A 141 -3.62 6.74 -7.71
CA VAL A 141 -4.78 6.13 -8.39
C VAL A 141 -5.81 7.20 -8.72
N THR A 142 -6.73 6.91 -9.63
CA THR A 142 -7.90 7.76 -9.88
C THR A 142 -9.07 7.33 -9.00
N PRO A 143 -9.99 8.25 -8.65
CA PRO A 143 -11.28 7.89 -8.07
C PRO A 143 -12.09 6.93 -8.93
#